data_AF-I0H2W5-F1
#
_entry.id   AF-I0H2W5-F1
#
_cell.length_a   1.000
_cell.length_b   1.000
_cell.length_c   1.000
_cell.angle_alpha   90.00
_cell.angle_beta   90.00
_cell.angle_gamma   90.00
#
_symmetry.space_group_name_H-M   'P 1'
#
loop_
_entity.id
_entity.type
_entity.pdbx_description
1 polymer ?
#
loop_
_entity_poly.entity_id
_entity_poly.type
_entity_poly.pdbx_seq_one_letter_code
_entity_poly.pdbx_strand_id
1 'polypeptide(L)'
;MTSTLASKPVKLRTICRRHTRYVAGCEGCREVAATQKRARTRQVAYGTWQGIVDATPIRRHLQTLLDAGLSRRDIARAARVSRNAVDLVVSGRQASAQAATAHALLAVVAAPSAATRVSSLGVSRRLQALMAIGWSAAAVAGRLDTNLQQVCKWRYRYQDRIAYRHHEAICRLYRELECRPGPSEKAQVHARTLGYAPPICWDDDGDLDDPRARPKGFSAFRRATGAAA
;
A
#
# COMPACT_ATOMS: atom_id res chain seq x y z
N MET A 1 41.85 17.08 22.33
CA MET A 1 40.40 16.89 22.50
C MET A 1 39.68 18.20 22.19
N THR A 2 39.41 18.49 20.92
CA THR A 2 38.68 19.70 20.50
C THR A 2 37.27 19.30 20.08
N SER A 3 36.32 19.58 20.97
CA SER A 3 34.89 19.32 20.78
C SER A 3 34.33 20.29 19.72
N THR A 4 34.18 19.80 18.49
CA THR A 4 33.43 20.50 17.44
C THR A 4 31.94 20.30 17.72
N LEU A 5 31.32 21.28 18.40
CA LEU A 5 29.87 21.34 18.53
C LEU A 5 29.24 21.52 17.14
N ALA A 6 28.79 20.41 16.55
CA ALA A 6 27.87 20.44 15.42
C ALA A 6 26.59 21.15 15.86
N SER A 7 26.47 22.43 15.50
CA SER A 7 25.26 23.22 15.75
C SER A 7 24.06 22.45 15.19
N LYS A 8 23.10 22.10 16.06
CA LYS A 8 21.83 21.50 15.63
C LYS A 8 21.25 22.34 14.48
N PRO A 9 20.79 21.72 13.37
CA PRO A 9 20.17 22.48 12.30
C PRO A 9 18.97 23.24 12.87
N VAL A 10 19.05 24.57 12.89
CA VAL A 10 17.95 25.43 13.29
C VAL A 10 16.79 25.10 12.37
N LYS A 11 15.72 24.49 12.91
CA LYS A 11 14.49 24.27 12.16
C LYS A 11 13.98 25.64 11.73
N LEU A 12 14.16 25.96 10.44
CA LEU A 12 13.73 27.22 9.87
C LEU A 12 12.22 27.33 10.07
N ARG A 13 11.78 28.36 10.81
CA ARG A 13 10.35 28.62 11.00
C ARG A 13 9.75 29.01 9.65
N THR A 14 8.74 28.29 9.22
CA THR A 14 7.99 28.56 7.98
C THR A 14 6.92 29.63 8.16
N ILE A 15 6.65 30.06 9.40
CA ILE A 15 5.67 31.10 9.76
C ILE A 15 6.22 32.06 10.81
N CYS A 16 5.77 33.31 10.75
CA CYS A 16 6.06 34.34 11.74
C CYS A 16 5.50 33.94 13.12
N ARG A 17 6.14 34.39 14.21
CA ARG A 17 5.65 34.14 15.57
C ARG A 17 4.33 34.84 15.90
N ARG A 18 4.02 35.92 15.19
CA ARG A 18 2.81 36.75 15.41
C ARG A 18 1.63 36.37 14.53
N HIS A 19 1.87 35.86 13.32
CA HIS A 19 0.85 35.67 12.31
C HIS A 19 0.98 34.32 11.61
N THR A 20 -0.16 33.70 11.34
CA THR A 20 -0.26 32.43 10.58
C THR A 20 -0.25 32.64 9.07
N ARG A 21 -0.40 33.88 8.60
CA ARG A 21 -0.30 34.31 7.19
C ARG A 21 0.62 35.52 7.09
N TYR A 22 1.13 35.79 5.88
CA TYR A 22 1.96 36.96 5.63
C TYR A 22 1.17 38.25 5.87
N VAL A 23 1.75 39.18 6.61
CA VAL A 23 1.21 40.52 6.84
C VAL A 23 2.23 41.54 6.35
N ALA A 24 1.81 42.41 5.42
CA ALA A 24 2.67 43.46 4.89
C ALA A 24 3.17 44.37 6.04
N GLY A 25 4.45 44.71 6.01
CA GLY A 25 5.07 45.56 7.03
C GLY A 25 5.57 44.84 8.30
N CYS A 26 5.18 43.59 8.54
CA CYS A 26 5.65 42.84 9.70
C CYS A 26 7.10 42.34 9.51
N GLU A 27 8.00 42.73 10.42
CA GLU A 27 9.42 42.36 10.37
C GLU A 27 9.65 40.85 10.40
N GLY A 28 8.98 40.12 11.30
CA GLY A 28 9.08 38.66 11.35
C GLY A 28 8.54 37.96 10.10
N CYS A 29 7.56 38.54 9.41
CA CYS A 29 7.08 38.03 8.11
C CYS A 29 8.12 38.27 7.00
N ARG A 30 8.79 39.43 7.00
CA ARG A 30 9.89 39.74 6.07
C ARG A 30 11.10 38.83 6.29
N GLU A 31 11.44 38.54 7.53
CA GLU A 31 12.56 37.66 7.88
C GLU A 31 12.35 36.21 7.39
N VAL A 32 11.14 35.68 7.56
CA VAL A 32 10.77 34.36 7.03
C VAL A 32 10.89 34.34 5.50
N ALA A 33 10.37 35.37 4.81
CA ALA A 33 10.48 35.49 3.35
C ALA A 33 11.93 35.62 2.87
N ALA A 34 12.75 36.42 3.55
CA ALA A 34 14.17 36.59 3.25
C ALA A 34 14.94 35.27 3.42
N THR A 35 14.59 34.48 4.44
CA THR A 35 15.19 33.17 4.68
C THR A 35 14.86 32.17 3.57
N GLN A 36 13.60 32.11 3.14
CA GLN A 36 13.20 31.29 2.00
C GLN A 36 13.89 31.72 0.70
N LYS A 37 14.01 33.03 0.47
CA LYS A 37 14.75 33.59 -0.67
C LYS A 37 16.23 33.16 -0.63
N ARG A 38 16.92 33.29 0.51
CA ARG A 38 18.32 32.85 0.69
C ARG A 38 18.49 31.35 0.45
N ALA A 39 17.58 30.52 0.96
CA ALA A 39 17.61 29.07 0.75
C ALA A 39 17.47 28.71 -0.75
N ARG A 40 16.54 29.36 -1.45
CA ARG A 40 16.37 29.21 -2.90
C ARG A 40 17.60 29.68 -3.67
N THR A 41 18.14 30.86 -3.37
CA THR A 41 19.35 31.39 -4.01
C THR A 41 20.54 30.44 -3.84
N ARG A 42 20.71 29.86 -2.65
CA ARG A 42 21.73 28.82 -2.41
C ARG A 42 21.51 27.57 -3.27
N GLN A 43 20.29 27.06 -3.34
CA GLN A 43 19.98 25.88 -4.16
C GLN A 43 20.23 26.12 -5.65
N VAL A 44 19.93 27.33 -6.15
CA VAL A 44 20.24 27.73 -7.53
C VAL A 44 21.76 27.81 -7.74
N ALA A 45 22.50 28.47 -6.84
CA ALA A 45 23.95 28.57 -6.93
C ALA A 45 24.65 27.20 -6.90
N TYR A 46 24.12 26.25 -6.13
CA TYR A 46 24.63 24.88 -6.06
C TYR A 46 24.08 23.94 -7.15
N GLY A 47 23.28 24.43 -8.10
CA GLY A 47 22.70 23.61 -9.17
C GLY A 47 21.71 22.53 -8.69
N THR A 48 21.25 22.60 -7.44
CA THR A 48 20.33 21.63 -6.82
C THR A 48 18.86 22.05 -6.90
N TRP A 49 18.60 23.25 -7.44
CA TRP A 49 17.24 23.76 -7.62
C TRP A 49 16.53 23.05 -8.78
N GLN A 50 15.52 22.24 -8.45
CA GLN A 50 14.75 21.44 -9.41
C GLN A 50 13.48 22.14 -9.94
N GLY A 51 13.19 23.36 -9.51
CA GLY A 51 12.06 24.14 -10.02
C GLY A 51 10.69 23.79 -9.43
N ILE A 52 9.65 24.27 -10.12
CA ILE A 52 8.23 24.06 -9.80
C ILE A 52 7.64 23.25 -10.94
N VAL A 53 6.89 22.20 -10.61
CA VAL A 53 6.26 21.28 -11.55
C VAL A 53 4.74 21.30 -11.40
N ASP A 54 4.05 20.82 -12.43
CA ASP A 54 2.60 20.64 -12.42
C ASP A 54 2.18 19.67 -11.30
N ALA A 55 1.14 20.03 -10.55
CA ALA A 55 0.62 19.22 -9.46
C ALA A 55 -0.40 18.17 -9.92
N THR A 56 -0.82 18.18 -11.19
CA THR A 56 -1.83 17.24 -11.71
C THR A 56 -1.45 15.77 -11.58
N PRO A 57 -0.22 15.32 -11.95
CA PRO A 57 0.19 13.93 -11.76
C PRO A 57 0.22 13.52 -10.29
N ILE A 58 0.67 14.43 -9.43
CA ILE A 58 0.71 14.24 -7.98
C ILE A 58 -0.71 14.04 -7.45
N ARG A 59 -1.66 14.91 -7.85
CA ARG A 59 -3.05 14.84 -7.40
C ARG A 59 -3.70 13.51 -7.77
N ARG A 60 -3.49 13.04 -9.01
CA ARG A 60 -4.00 11.74 -9.47
C ARG A 60 -3.44 10.60 -8.61
N HIS A 61 -2.12 10.59 -8.39
CA HIS A 61 -1.46 9.61 -7.55
C HIS A 61 -1.98 9.61 -6.10
N LEU A 62 -2.09 10.80 -5.50
CA LEU A 62 -2.63 10.96 -4.16
C LEU A 62 -4.06 10.45 -4.05
N GLN A 63 -4.90 10.66 -5.07
CA GLN A 63 -6.24 10.10 -5.09
C GLN A 63 -6.21 8.57 -5.09
N THR A 64 -5.33 7.94 -5.88
CA THR A 64 -5.13 6.47 -5.85
C THR A 64 -4.72 5.97 -4.47
N LEU A 65 -3.84 6.68 -3.76
CA LEU A 65 -3.45 6.31 -2.39
C LEU A 65 -4.60 6.44 -1.39
N LEU A 66 -5.43 7.47 -1.54
CA LEU A 66 -6.63 7.67 -0.72
C LEU A 66 -7.68 6.58 -0.98
N ASP A 67 -7.89 6.22 -2.25
CA ASP A 67 -8.81 5.15 -2.66
C ASP A 67 -8.31 3.78 -2.16
N ALA A 68 -7.00 3.59 -2.06
CA ALA A 68 -6.36 2.45 -1.41
C ALA A 68 -6.47 2.46 0.13
N GLY A 69 -7.06 3.52 0.71
CA GLY A 69 -7.37 3.61 2.14
C GLY A 69 -6.28 4.25 3.00
N LEU A 70 -5.25 4.88 2.43
CA LEU A 70 -4.29 5.67 3.21
C LEU A 70 -4.95 7.00 3.62
N SER A 71 -4.67 7.46 4.84
CA SER A 71 -5.09 8.81 5.24
C SER A 71 -4.12 9.86 4.69
N ARG A 72 -4.58 11.10 4.50
CA ARG A 72 -3.70 12.24 4.15
C ARG A 72 -2.54 12.42 5.14
N ARG A 73 -2.75 12.04 6.40
CA ARG A 73 -1.71 12.08 7.46
C ARG A 73 -0.63 11.03 7.22
N ASP A 74 -1.01 9.83 6.79
CA ASP A 74 -0.08 8.73 6.52
C ASP A 74 0.74 9.02 5.26
N ILE A 75 0.10 9.54 4.22
CA ILE A 75 0.76 10.03 2.99
C ILE A 75 1.80 11.10 3.34
N ALA A 76 1.42 12.13 4.11
CA ALA A 76 2.33 13.20 4.49
C ALA A 76 3.53 12.68 5.30
N ARG A 77 3.29 11.72 6.20
CA ARG A 77 4.34 11.07 7.00
C ARG A 77 5.30 10.28 6.11
N ALA A 78 4.78 9.49 5.18
CA ALA A 78 5.56 8.68 4.25
C ALA A 78 6.42 9.55 3.32
N ALA A 79 5.84 10.62 2.76
CA ALA A 79 6.55 11.58 1.91
C ALA A 79 7.47 12.54 2.68
N ARG A 80 7.43 12.55 4.02
CA ARG A 80 8.14 13.53 4.89
C ARG A 80 7.83 14.99 4.53
N VAL A 81 6.58 15.27 4.15
CA VAL A 81 6.10 16.62 3.85
C VAL A 81 5.07 17.08 4.88
N SER A 82 4.74 18.37 4.87
CA SER A 82 3.66 18.87 5.73
C SER A 82 2.31 18.33 5.29
N ARG A 83 1.42 18.02 6.26
CA ARG A 83 0.03 17.64 5.98
C ARG A 83 -0.68 18.69 5.11
N ASN A 84 -0.43 19.97 5.37
CA ASN A 84 -1.02 21.07 4.61
C ASN A 84 -0.62 21.02 3.13
N ALA A 85 0.61 20.58 2.80
CA ALA A 85 1.02 20.41 1.40
C ALA A 85 0.18 19.34 0.69
N VAL A 86 -0.11 18.22 1.36
CA VAL A 86 -1.00 17.17 0.84
C VAL A 86 -2.43 17.70 0.68
N ASP A 87 -2.96 18.40 1.69
CA ASP A 87 -4.31 18.98 1.65
C ASP A 87 -4.48 19.98 0.49
N LEU A 88 -3.49 20.83 0.23
CA LEU A 88 -3.52 21.82 -0.85
C LEU A 88 -3.48 21.18 -2.25
N VAL A 89 -2.69 20.12 -2.43
CA VAL A 89 -2.62 19.39 -3.71
C VAL A 89 -3.91 18.60 -3.98
N VAL A 90 -4.42 17.89 -2.96
CA VAL A 90 -5.66 17.09 -3.07
C VAL A 90 -6.87 17.99 -3.30
N SER A 91 -6.99 19.11 -2.58
CA SER A 91 -8.10 20.06 -2.77
C SER A 91 -8.03 20.85 -4.07
N GLY A 92 -6.96 20.70 -4.85
CA GLY A 92 -6.74 21.43 -6.10
C GLY A 92 -6.41 22.91 -5.94
N ARG A 93 -6.31 23.41 -4.70
CA ARG A 93 -5.93 24.81 -4.40
C ARG A 93 -4.51 25.15 -4.83
N GLN A 94 -3.66 24.14 -5.01
CA GLN A 94 -2.31 24.29 -5.52
C GLN A 94 -2.20 23.63 -6.90
N ALA A 95 -2.00 24.45 -7.93
CA ALA A 95 -1.82 24.01 -9.32
C ALA A 95 -0.38 23.52 -9.60
N SER A 96 0.59 23.94 -8.80
CA SER A 96 2.00 23.62 -9.02
C SER A 96 2.73 23.40 -7.69
N ALA A 97 3.68 22.47 -7.65
CA ALA A 97 4.42 22.09 -6.46
C ALA A 97 5.93 22.18 -6.72
N GLN A 98 6.72 22.38 -5.67
CA GLN A 98 8.18 22.25 -5.81
C GLN A 98 8.53 20.83 -6.26
N ALA A 99 9.46 20.71 -7.21
CA ALA A 99 9.86 19.43 -7.78
C ALA A 99 10.31 18.41 -6.72
N ALA A 100 11.03 18.84 -5.68
CA ALA A 100 11.44 17.98 -4.57
C ALA A 100 10.22 17.40 -3.80
N THR A 101 9.21 18.24 -3.53
CA THR A 101 7.96 17.83 -2.89
C THR A 101 7.15 16.90 -3.80
N ALA A 102 7.11 17.20 -5.11
CA ALA A 102 6.44 16.36 -6.09
C ALA A 102 7.07 14.97 -6.15
N HIS A 103 8.40 14.89 -6.22
CA HIS A 103 9.13 13.64 -6.22
C HIS A 103 8.89 12.84 -4.94
N ALA A 104 8.94 13.49 -3.77
CA ALA A 104 8.66 12.84 -2.50
C ALA A 104 7.22 12.29 -2.39
N LEU A 105 6.23 13.02 -2.92
CA LEU A 105 4.83 12.58 -2.93
C LEU A 105 4.57 11.46 -3.93
N LEU A 106 5.21 11.51 -5.11
CA LEU A 106 5.12 10.46 -6.13
C LEU A 106 5.84 9.17 -5.70
N ALA A 107 6.89 9.29 -4.88
CA ALA A 107 7.60 8.14 -4.32
C ALA A 107 6.81 7.40 -3.22
N VAL A 108 5.70 7.96 -2.72
CA VAL A 108 4.84 7.26 -1.76
C VAL A 108 4.09 6.16 -2.48
N VAL A 109 4.46 4.92 -2.20
CA VAL A 109 3.67 3.76 -2.58
C VAL A 109 2.72 3.43 -1.42
N ALA A 110 1.47 3.10 -1.73
CA ALA A 110 0.54 2.61 -0.73
C ALA A 110 1.05 1.28 -0.18
N ALA A 111 1.68 1.31 1.00
CA ALA A 111 1.70 0.17 1.90
C ALA A 111 0.53 0.38 2.87
N PRO A 112 -0.59 -0.35 2.72
CA PRO A 112 -1.69 -0.26 3.68
C PRO A 112 -1.16 -0.54 5.09
N SER A 113 -1.65 0.20 6.08
CA SER A 113 -1.29 -0.10 7.47
C SER A 113 -1.74 -1.52 7.83
N ALA A 114 -1.04 -2.18 8.76
CA ALA A 114 -1.37 -3.54 9.18
C ALA A 114 -2.85 -3.72 9.61
N ALA A 115 -3.50 -2.65 10.11
CA ALA A 115 -4.89 -2.64 10.52
C ALA A 115 -5.88 -2.23 9.42
N THR A 116 -5.41 -1.73 8.28
CA THR A 116 -6.26 -1.33 7.15
C THR A 116 -7.09 -2.53 6.69
N ARG A 117 -8.40 -2.34 6.52
CA ARG A 117 -9.29 -3.43 6.08
C ARG A 117 -9.34 -3.50 4.56
N VAL A 118 -8.91 -4.62 3.99
CA VAL A 118 -8.92 -4.89 2.54
C VAL A 118 -9.93 -5.99 2.21
N SER A 119 -10.25 -6.17 0.93
CA SER A 119 -11.15 -7.24 0.48
C SER A 119 -10.60 -8.61 0.89
N SER A 120 -11.48 -9.51 1.34
CA SER A 120 -11.12 -10.89 1.67
C SER A 120 -11.17 -11.83 0.47
N LEU A 121 -11.59 -11.34 -0.70
CA LEU A 121 -11.79 -12.16 -1.91
C LEU A 121 -10.52 -12.92 -2.30
N GLY A 122 -9.41 -12.21 -2.51
CA GLY A 122 -8.17 -12.86 -2.94
C GLY A 122 -7.59 -13.77 -1.88
N VAL A 123 -7.76 -13.45 -0.58
CA VAL A 123 -7.43 -14.39 0.49
C VAL A 123 -8.25 -15.67 0.40
N SER A 124 -9.55 -15.55 0.17
CA SER A 124 -10.45 -16.71 0.05
C SER A 124 -10.00 -17.60 -1.10
N ARG A 125 -9.76 -17.02 -2.29
CA ARG A 125 -9.32 -17.74 -3.48
C ARG A 125 -7.93 -18.37 -3.31
N ARG A 126 -6.97 -17.67 -2.70
CA ARG A 126 -5.64 -18.24 -2.37
C ARG A 126 -5.76 -19.46 -1.46
N LEU A 127 -6.57 -19.38 -0.40
CA LEU A 127 -6.79 -20.51 0.51
C LEU A 127 -7.49 -21.69 -0.17
N GLN A 128 -8.44 -21.42 -1.09
CA GLN A 128 -9.11 -22.44 -1.89
C GLN A 128 -8.15 -23.13 -2.88
N ALA A 129 -7.31 -22.35 -3.54
CA ALA A 129 -6.29 -22.84 -4.46
C ALA A 129 -5.23 -23.70 -3.74
N LEU A 130 -4.75 -23.26 -2.57
CA LEU A 130 -3.86 -24.06 -1.73
C LEU A 130 -4.51 -25.39 -1.30
N MET A 131 -5.80 -25.37 -0.99
CA MET A 131 -6.54 -26.60 -0.67
C MET A 131 -6.63 -27.54 -1.88
N ALA A 132 -6.80 -27.02 -3.09
CA ALA A 132 -6.85 -27.79 -4.34
C ALA A 132 -5.52 -28.48 -4.69
N ILE A 133 -4.41 -28.06 -4.10
CA ILE A 133 -3.11 -28.74 -4.20
C ILE A 133 -2.73 -29.52 -2.93
N GLY A 134 -3.64 -29.66 -1.95
CA GLY A 134 -3.47 -30.53 -0.79
C GLY A 134 -3.05 -29.85 0.52
N TRP A 135 -3.02 -28.51 0.59
CA TRP A 135 -2.80 -27.80 1.84
C TRP A 135 -4.10 -27.68 2.64
N SER A 136 -4.22 -28.47 3.70
CA SER A 136 -5.38 -28.42 4.59
C SER A 136 -5.45 -27.10 5.38
N ALA A 137 -6.65 -26.73 5.85
CA ALA A 137 -6.80 -25.56 6.72
C ALA A 137 -5.96 -25.66 8.00
N ALA A 138 -5.77 -26.88 8.53
CA ALA A 138 -4.92 -27.12 9.70
C ALA A 138 -3.44 -26.88 9.38
N ALA A 139 -2.96 -27.33 8.22
CA ALA A 139 -1.58 -27.09 7.79
C ALA A 139 -1.30 -25.59 7.56
N VAL A 140 -2.26 -24.89 6.94
CA VAL A 140 -2.16 -23.43 6.77
C VAL A 140 -2.19 -22.71 8.12
N ALA A 141 -3.08 -23.12 9.03
CA ALA A 141 -3.19 -22.55 10.37
C ALA A 141 -1.88 -22.68 11.16
N GLY A 142 -1.25 -23.86 11.13
CA GLY A 142 0.03 -24.11 11.80
C GLY A 142 1.18 -23.26 11.24
N ARG A 143 1.19 -22.97 9.93
CA ARG A 143 2.21 -22.09 9.34
C ARG A 143 2.01 -20.60 9.60
N LEU A 144 0.76 -20.18 9.77
CA LEU A 144 0.41 -18.79 10.07
C LEU A 144 0.38 -18.48 11.57
N ASP A 145 0.63 -19.48 12.41
CA ASP A 145 0.44 -19.41 13.87
C ASP A 145 -0.93 -18.82 14.25
N THR A 146 -1.98 -19.38 13.64
CA THR A 146 -3.35 -18.90 13.83
C THR A 146 -4.32 -20.05 14.06
N ASN A 147 -5.55 -19.72 14.46
CA ASN A 147 -6.58 -20.72 14.70
C ASN A 147 -7.16 -21.26 13.39
N LEU A 148 -7.31 -22.60 13.32
CA LEU A 148 -8.04 -23.31 12.27
C LEU A 148 -9.40 -22.69 11.94
N GLN A 149 -10.20 -22.33 12.96
CA GLN A 149 -11.51 -21.74 12.77
C GLN A 149 -11.44 -20.43 11.96
N GLN A 150 -10.37 -19.66 12.18
CA GLN A 150 -10.17 -18.38 11.52
C GLN A 150 -9.80 -18.57 10.04
N VAL A 151 -8.93 -19.55 9.74
CA VAL A 151 -8.59 -19.92 8.36
C VAL A 151 -9.83 -20.40 7.60
N CYS A 152 -10.68 -21.22 8.24
CA CYS A 152 -11.95 -21.64 7.64
C CYS A 152 -12.88 -20.45 7.35
N LYS A 153 -13.03 -19.51 8.29
CA LYS A 153 -13.84 -18.29 8.09
C LYS A 153 -13.32 -17.45 6.93
N TRP A 154 -12.01 -17.30 6.79
CA TRP A 154 -11.41 -16.60 5.66
C TRP A 154 -11.64 -17.33 4.33
N ARG A 155 -11.47 -18.65 4.29
CA ARG A 155 -11.67 -19.44 3.07
C ARG A 155 -13.11 -19.40 2.54
N TYR A 156 -14.09 -19.47 3.44
CA TYR A 156 -15.52 -19.36 3.10
C TYR A 156 -16.00 -17.91 2.99
N ARG A 157 -15.08 -16.93 3.14
CA ARG A 157 -15.38 -15.51 3.03
C ARG A 157 -16.53 -15.06 3.96
N TYR A 158 -16.55 -15.54 5.21
CA TYR A 158 -17.55 -15.13 6.21
C TYR A 158 -17.46 -13.64 6.56
N GLN A 159 -16.33 -13.00 6.25
CA GLN A 159 -16.10 -11.57 6.40
C GLN A 159 -15.67 -11.02 5.06
N ASP A 160 -16.34 -9.97 4.57
CA ASP A 160 -15.97 -9.31 3.29
C ASP A 160 -14.66 -8.53 3.37
N ARG A 161 -14.25 -8.12 4.57
CA ARG A 161 -13.02 -7.37 4.78
C ARG A 161 -12.18 -7.95 5.91
N ILE A 162 -10.88 -8.03 5.68
CA ILE A 162 -9.87 -8.52 6.64
C ILE A 162 -8.77 -7.47 6.86
N ALA A 163 -8.08 -7.55 8.00
CA ALA A 163 -6.93 -6.68 8.24
C ALA A 163 -5.79 -7.01 7.25
N TYR A 164 -5.12 -5.97 6.76
CA TYR A 164 -4.08 -6.08 5.73
C TYR A 164 -2.93 -6.99 6.15
N ARG A 165 -2.56 -7.01 7.43
CA ARG A 165 -1.55 -7.96 7.95
C ARG A 165 -1.87 -9.42 7.64
N HIS A 166 -3.15 -9.81 7.70
CA HIS A 166 -3.57 -11.19 7.42
C HIS A 166 -3.61 -11.43 5.91
N HIS A 167 -4.04 -10.42 5.15
CA HIS A 167 -3.97 -10.45 3.69
C HIS A 167 -2.53 -10.68 3.21
N GLU A 168 -1.59 -9.85 3.69
CA GLU A 168 -0.18 -9.94 3.35
C GLU A 168 0.45 -11.28 3.78
N ALA A 169 0.18 -11.75 5.00
CA ALA A 169 0.67 -13.03 5.49
C ALA A 169 0.21 -14.20 4.60
N ILE A 170 -1.05 -14.19 4.15
CA ILE A 170 -1.60 -15.23 3.27
C ILE A 170 -1.04 -15.11 1.85
N CYS A 171 -0.87 -13.90 1.31
CA CYS A 171 -0.23 -13.72 0.00
C CYS A 171 1.22 -14.20 0.01
N ARG A 172 1.96 -13.95 1.09
CA ARG A 172 3.31 -14.47 1.26
C ARG A 172 3.32 -16.00 1.33
N LEU A 173 2.42 -16.59 2.13
CA LEU A 173 2.31 -18.03 2.24
C LEU A 173 1.89 -18.69 0.92
N TYR A 174 0.99 -18.06 0.17
CA TYR A 174 0.54 -18.54 -1.13
C TYR A 174 1.71 -18.67 -2.11
N ARG A 175 2.50 -17.59 -2.29
CA ARG A 175 3.69 -17.59 -3.16
C ARG A 175 4.74 -18.63 -2.77
N GLU A 176 4.83 -18.95 -1.48
CA GLU A 176 5.74 -20.01 -1.02
C GLU A 176 5.25 -21.43 -1.41
N LEU A 177 3.94 -21.63 -1.45
CA LEU A 177 3.31 -22.94 -1.50
C LEU A 177 2.64 -23.28 -2.84
N GLU A 178 2.41 -22.31 -3.72
CA GLU A 178 1.63 -22.47 -4.96
C GLU A 178 2.18 -23.56 -5.90
N CYS A 179 3.51 -23.76 -5.91
CA CYS A 179 4.18 -24.82 -6.68
C CYS A 179 4.52 -26.06 -5.85
N ARG A 180 4.02 -26.18 -4.61
CA ARG A 180 4.36 -27.28 -3.70
C ARG A 180 3.08 -28.05 -3.32
N PRO A 181 2.96 -29.34 -3.69
CA PRO A 181 1.81 -30.13 -3.25
C PRO A 181 1.81 -30.24 -1.72
N GLY A 182 0.63 -30.04 -1.13
CA GLY A 182 0.42 -30.20 0.29
C GLY A 182 0.25 -31.66 0.69
N PRO A 183 0.47 -31.99 1.98
CA PRO A 183 0.54 -33.37 2.45
C PRO A 183 -0.82 -34.09 2.54
N SER A 184 -1.94 -33.40 2.27
CA SER A 184 -3.28 -33.93 2.50
C SER A 184 -4.04 -34.19 1.20
N GLU A 185 -4.02 -35.45 0.76
CA GLU A 185 -4.86 -35.92 -0.36
C GLU A 185 -6.35 -35.71 -0.08
N LYS A 186 -6.80 -35.91 1.17
CA LYS A 186 -8.19 -35.65 1.57
C LYS A 186 -8.60 -34.20 1.34
N ALA A 187 -7.73 -33.23 1.65
CA ALA A 187 -8.00 -31.82 1.40
C ALA A 187 -8.09 -31.52 -0.09
N GLN A 188 -7.20 -32.13 -0.89
CA GLN A 188 -7.22 -32.03 -2.34
C GLN A 188 -8.51 -32.59 -2.94
N VAL A 189 -8.93 -33.79 -2.58
CA VAL A 189 -10.18 -34.41 -3.04
C VAL A 189 -11.38 -33.54 -2.67
N HIS A 190 -11.44 -33.07 -1.41
CA HIS A 190 -12.54 -32.23 -0.96
C HIS A 190 -12.61 -30.89 -1.71
N ALA A 191 -11.47 -30.27 -2.02
CA ALA A 191 -11.42 -29.05 -2.82
C ALA A 191 -11.95 -29.26 -4.25
N ARG A 192 -11.70 -30.45 -4.84
CA ARG A 192 -12.26 -30.81 -6.15
C ARG A 192 -13.78 -30.92 -6.11
N THR A 193 -14.34 -31.56 -5.08
CA THR A 193 -15.80 -31.65 -4.88
C THR A 193 -16.44 -30.27 -4.73
N LEU A 194 -15.76 -29.33 -4.07
CA LEU A 194 -16.23 -27.96 -3.89
C LEU A 194 -16.00 -27.07 -5.13
N GLY A 195 -15.35 -27.58 -6.18
CA GLY A 195 -15.08 -26.82 -7.39
C GLY A 195 -14.04 -25.71 -7.18
N TYR A 196 -13.07 -25.90 -6.29
CA TYR A 196 -11.98 -24.94 -6.09
C TYR A 196 -10.89 -25.09 -7.15
N ALA A 197 -10.54 -23.98 -7.79
CA ALA A 197 -9.52 -23.92 -8.81
C ALA A 197 -8.10 -23.93 -8.21
N PRO A 198 -7.19 -24.80 -8.68
CA PRO A 198 -5.79 -24.81 -8.25
C PRO A 198 -5.02 -23.56 -8.72
N PRO A 199 -3.82 -23.30 -8.17
CA PRO A 199 -2.98 -22.16 -8.55
C PRO A 199 -2.75 -22.04 -10.05
N ILE A 200 -2.47 -23.15 -10.74
CA ILE A 200 -2.22 -23.18 -12.20
C ILE A 200 -3.39 -22.67 -13.06
N CYS A 201 -4.60 -22.57 -12.50
CA CYS A 201 -5.76 -22.01 -13.19
C CYS A 201 -5.86 -20.49 -13.05
N TRP A 202 -4.94 -19.85 -12.34
CA TRP A 202 -4.84 -18.40 -12.18
C TRP A 202 -3.54 -17.94 -12.85
N ASP A 203 -3.63 -17.03 -13.83
CA ASP A 203 -2.47 -16.65 -14.67
C ASP A 203 -1.51 -15.73 -13.92
N ASP A 204 -2.05 -14.84 -13.08
CA ASP A 204 -1.27 -13.93 -12.23
C ASP A 204 -1.86 -13.90 -10.81
N ASP A 205 -0.99 -13.62 -9.84
CA ASP A 205 -1.35 -13.41 -8.44
C ASP A 205 -2.41 -12.30 -8.29
N GLY A 206 -2.37 -11.29 -9.17
CA GLY A 206 -3.33 -10.19 -9.22
C GLY A 206 -4.77 -10.60 -9.61
N ASP A 207 -4.93 -11.67 -10.39
CA ASP A 207 -6.26 -12.16 -10.80
C ASP A 207 -7.08 -12.65 -9.59
N LEU A 208 -6.41 -13.12 -8.55
CA LEU A 208 -7.08 -13.60 -7.33
C LEU A 208 -7.81 -12.46 -6.62
N ASP A 209 -7.32 -11.22 -6.72
CA ASP A 209 -7.90 -10.05 -6.08
C ASP A 209 -8.99 -9.36 -6.92
N ASP A 210 -9.04 -9.60 -8.24
CA ASP A 210 -10.04 -9.02 -9.13
C ASP A 210 -11.38 -9.79 -9.06
N PRO A 211 -12.51 -9.15 -8.65
CA PRO A 211 -13.83 -9.79 -8.66
C PRO A 211 -14.29 -10.26 -10.05
N ARG A 212 -13.78 -9.67 -11.13
CA ARG A 212 -14.13 -10.04 -12.51
C ARG A 212 -13.30 -11.19 -13.04
N ALA A 213 -12.12 -11.44 -12.49
CA ALA A 213 -11.29 -12.57 -12.89
C ALA A 213 -11.99 -13.91 -12.65
N ARG A 214 -11.71 -14.86 -13.54
CA ARG A 214 -12.23 -16.23 -13.52
C ARG A 214 -11.07 -17.19 -13.75
N PRO A 215 -11.05 -18.36 -13.10
CA PRO A 215 -9.99 -19.33 -13.30
C PRO A 215 -10.03 -19.87 -14.73
N LYS A 216 -8.88 -19.86 -15.41
CA LYS A 216 -8.71 -20.31 -16.79
C LYS A 216 -8.43 -21.82 -16.83
N GLY A 217 -8.94 -22.50 -17.85
CA GLY A 217 -8.76 -23.94 -18.01
C GLY A 217 -9.42 -24.83 -16.94
N PHE A 218 -10.13 -24.25 -15.97
CA PHE A 218 -10.65 -24.99 -14.82
C PHE A 218 -11.70 -26.06 -15.20
N SER A 219 -12.51 -25.80 -16.22
CA SER A 219 -13.46 -26.78 -16.76
C SER A 219 -12.77 -27.98 -17.42
N ALA A 220 -11.64 -27.77 -18.10
CA ALA A 220 -10.81 -28.84 -18.62
C ALA A 220 -10.11 -29.60 -17.49
N PHE A 221 -9.60 -28.90 -16.48
CA PHE A 221 -8.97 -29.48 -15.29
C PHE A 221 -9.93 -30.38 -14.49
N ARG A 222 -11.17 -29.94 -14.25
CA ARG A 222 -12.21 -30.76 -13.59
C ARG A 222 -12.48 -32.06 -14.34
N ARG A 223 -12.57 -32.00 -15.67
CA ARG A 223 -12.80 -33.17 -16.53
C ARG A 223 -11.62 -34.15 -16.48
N ALA A 224 -10.38 -33.64 -16.54
CA ALA A 224 -9.18 -34.47 -16.50
C ALA A 224 -8.96 -35.16 -15.14
N THR A 225 -9.41 -34.55 -14.05
CA THR A 225 -9.20 -35.04 -12.68
C THR A 225 -10.38 -35.83 -12.09
N GLY A 226 -11.42 -36.12 -12.87
CA GLY A 226 -12.52 -37.00 -12.50
C GLY A 226 -13.59 -36.40 -11.56
N ALA A 227 -13.65 -35.08 -11.40
CA ALA A 227 -14.70 -34.43 -10.62
C ALA A 227 -15.94 -34.17 -11.50
N ALA A 228 -16.79 -35.19 -11.65
CA ALA A 228 -18.07 -35.10 -12.36
C ALA A 228 -18.92 -33.92 -11.86
N ALA A 229 -19.75 -33.39 -12.77
CA ALA A 229 -20.44 -32.11 -12.72
C ALA A 229 -21.15 -31.84 -11.39
#